data_AF-A0A2G9UB33-F1
#
_entry.id   AF-A0A2G9UB33-F1
#
_cell.length_a   1.000
_cell.length_b   1.000
_cell.length_c   1.000
_cell.angle_alpha   90.00
_cell.angle_beta   90.00
_cell.angle_gamma   90.00
#
_symmetry.space_group_name_H-M   'P 1'
#
loop_
_entity.id
_entity.type
_entity.pdbx_description
1 polymer ?
#
loop_
_entity_poly.entity_id
_entity_poly.type
_entity_poly.pdbx_seq_one_letter_code
_entity_poly.pdbx_strand_id
1 'polypeptide(L)'
;MNGLFNGTSVKKLLGWRIGEEEEKFAEKAVETLVKKLKKKNGGVGTLEDLEYALAHPGSHSKCVALPKSQDGRLQVSHRKGLPHVIYCRVWRWPDLQSHQELRPIPECLYPHDHNNKTPYVCINPYHYQRLDPTRVGCPLQLFATDFFSCWFETSFIFFSLISPSWKDDPFYFSVYCWLFTVMLGTNGYDITVKHPIIIQFT
;
A
#
# COMPACT_ATOMS: atom_id res chain seq x y z
N MET A 1 -36.44 0.88 17.05
CA MET A 1 -36.19 -0.56 16.81
C MET A 1 -34.88 -0.83 16.02
N ASN A 2 -33.82 -0.03 16.18
CA ASN A 2 -32.58 -0.14 15.38
C ASN A 2 -31.49 -1.05 15.99
N GLY A 3 -31.77 -1.72 17.11
CA GLY A 3 -30.78 -2.50 17.86
C GLY A 3 -30.60 -3.95 17.38
N LEU A 4 -31.65 -4.58 16.86
CA LEU A 4 -31.66 -6.04 16.65
C LEU A 4 -30.91 -6.49 15.37
N PHE A 5 -30.94 -5.67 14.31
CA PHE A 5 -30.26 -5.95 13.04
C PHE A 5 -28.76 -5.61 13.03
N ASN A 6 -28.29 -4.83 14.01
CA ASN A 6 -26.86 -4.50 14.10
C ASN A 6 -26.06 -5.62 14.77
N GLY A 7 -26.69 -6.36 15.69
CA GLY A 7 -26.04 -7.46 16.41
C GLY A 7 -25.63 -8.63 15.53
N THR A 8 -26.33 -8.91 14.43
CA THR A 8 -26.02 -10.04 13.53
C THR A 8 -24.81 -9.75 12.65
N SER A 9 -24.75 -8.57 12.01
CA SER A 9 -23.62 -8.15 11.18
C SER A 9 -22.32 -8.01 11.98
N VAL A 10 -22.38 -7.40 13.17
CA VAL A 10 -21.20 -7.23 14.03
C VAL A 10 -20.65 -8.58 14.46
N LYS A 11 -21.52 -9.51 14.91
CA LYS A 11 -21.11 -10.88 15.26
C LYS A 11 -20.47 -11.61 14.08
N LYS A 12 -21.05 -11.48 12.88
CA LYS A 12 -20.49 -12.11 11.66
C LYS A 12 -19.09 -11.56 11.34
N LEU A 13 -18.91 -10.24 11.40
CA LEU A 13 -17.61 -9.61 11.15
C LEU A 13 -16.56 -9.91 12.23
N LEU A 14 -16.98 -10.09 13.49
CA LEU A 14 -16.10 -10.51 14.58
C LEU A 14 -15.67 -11.98 14.47
N GLY A 15 -16.45 -12.83 13.79
CA GLY A 15 -16.06 -14.21 13.50
C GLY A 15 -14.80 -14.34 12.63
N TRP A 16 -14.43 -13.28 11.90
CA TRP A 16 -13.20 -13.21 11.10
C TRP A 16 -12.02 -12.58 11.83
N ARG A 17 -12.18 -12.20 13.11
CA ARG A 17 -11.10 -11.60 13.90
C ARG A 17 -10.00 -12.62 14.15
N ILE A 18 -8.76 -12.15 14.19
CA ILE A 18 -7.60 -12.95 14.56
C ILE A 18 -7.10 -12.50 15.94
N GLY A 19 -6.97 -13.44 16.89
CA GLY A 19 -6.50 -13.18 18.26
C GLY A 19 -7.60 -12.87 19.29
N GLU A 20 -7.27 -13.09 20.56
CA GLU A 20 -8.15 -12.84 21.72
C GLU A 20 -7.79 -11.54 22.46
N GLU A 21 -6.55 -11.08 22.34
CA GLU A 21 -6.10 -9.85 22.97
C GLU A 21 -6.77 -8.65 22.29
N GLU A 22 -7.39 -7.76 23.08
CA GLU A 22 -8.18 -6.59 22.64
C GLU A 22 -9.61 -6.82 22.11
N GLU A 23 -10.24 -7.96 22.40
CA GLU A 23 -11.62 -8.27 21.99
C GLU A 23 -12.64 -7.12 22.17
N LYS A 24 -12.67 -6.49 23.36
CA LYS A 24 -13.60 -5.39 23.66
C LYS A 24 -13.38 -4.16 22.78
N PHE A 25 -12.15 -3.94 22.33
CA PHE A 25 -11.84 -2.83 21.43
C PHE A 25 -12.24 -3.17 20.00
N ALA A 26 -11.94 -4.39 19.54
CA ALA A 26 -12.32 -4.88 18.21
C ALA A 26 -13.85 -4.84 18.02
N GLU A 27 -14.62 -5.28 19.01
CA GLU A 27 -16.09 -5.21 18.99
C GLU A 27 -16.60 -3.79 18.76
N LYS A 28 -16.11 -2.81 19.54
CA LYS A 28 -16.48 -1.40 19.39
C LYS A 28 -16.07 -0.83 18.03
N ALA A 29 -14.91 -1.23 17.50
CA ALA A 29 -14.42 -0.77 16.21
C ALA A 29 -15.29 -1.27 15.05
N VAL A 30 -15.67 -2.56 15.08
CA VAL A 30 -16.57 -3.18 14.11
C VAL A 30 -17.99 -2.62 14.24
N GLU A 31 -18.50 -2.42 15.46
CA GLU A 31 -19.81 -1.79 15.68
C GLU A 31 -19.85 -0.37 15.10
N THR A 32 -18.79 0.42 15.33
CA THR A 32 -18.65 1.76 14.74
C THR A 32 -18.59 1.71 13.22
N LEU A 33 -17.90 0.72 12.64
CA LEU A 33 -17.83 0.54 11.19
C LEU A 33 -19.21 0.27 10.59
N VAL A 34 -19.92 -0.72 11.12
CA VAL A 34 -21.24 -1.12 10.62
C VAL A 34 -22.21 0.05 10.69
N LYS A 35 -22.18 0.84 11.78
CA LYS A 35 -22.98 2.07 11.91
C LYS A 35 -22.63 3.10 10.83
N LYS A 36 -21.35 3.25 10.48
CA LYS A 36 -20.91 4.18 9.43
C LYS A 36 -21.33 3.70 8.03
N LEU A 37 -21.12 2.43 7.69
CA LEU A 37 -21.48 1.88 6.38
C LEU A 37 -23.00 1.85 6.14
N LYS A 38 -23.81 1.70 7.18
CA LYS A 38 -25.28 1.77 7.08
C LYS A 38 -25.82 3.21 6.95
N LYS A 39 -25.01 4.24 7.19
CA LYS A 39 -25.45 5.64 7.06
C LYS A 39 -25.48 6.03 5.58
N LYS A 40 -26.53 6.73 5.14
CA LYS A 40 -26.59 7.33 3.80
C LYS A 40 -25.40 8.29 3.62
N ASN A 41 -24.58 8.10 2.59
CA ASN A 41 -23.30 8.79 2.35
C ASN A 41 -22.24 8.56 3.45
N GLY A 42 -22.31 7.44 4.18
CA GLY A 42 -21.38 7.10 5.25
C GLY A 42 -20.03 6.55 4.80
N GLY A 43 -19.84 6.36 3.50
CA GLY A 43 -18.65 5.78 2.90
C GLY A 43 -18.88 5.36 1.44
N VAL A 44 -17.87 4.70 0.87
CA VAL A 44 -17.93 4.02 -0.43
C VAL A 44 -17.98 2.52 -0.19
N GLY A 45 -18.78 1.80 -0.97
CA GLY A 45 -19.00 0.36 -0.81
C GLY A 45 -20.07 0.03 0.23
N THR A 46 -20.44 -1.24 0.27
CA THR A 46 -21.51 -1.77 1.12
C THR A 46 -20.96 -2.69 2.21
N LEU A 47 -21.80 -3.05 3.17
CA LEU A 47 -21.43 -4.04 4.19
C LEU A 47 -21.22 -5.41 3.54
N GLU A 48 -22.03 -5.72 2.53
CA GLU A 48 -21.98 -6.95 1.75
C GLU A 48 -20.65 -7.08 0.99
N ASP A 49 -20.14 -5.97 0.43
CA ASP A 49 -18.83 -5.95 -0.23
C ASP A 49 -17.69 -6.29 0.77
N LEU A 50 -17.80 -5.81 2.02
CA LEU A 50 -16.84 -6.13 3.08
C LEU A 50 -16.94 -7.60 3.51
N GLU A 51 -18.15 -8.11 3.72
CA GLU A 51 -18.37 -9.51 4.06
C GLU A 51 -17.85 -10.45 2.97
N TYR A 52 -18.06 -10.09 1.70
CA TYR A 52 -17.52 -10.83 0.57
C TYR A 52 -15.99 -10.86 0.58
N ALA A 53 -15.34 -9.72 0.82
CA ALA A 53 -13.88 -9.63 0.90
C ALA A 53 -13.31 -10.49 2.02
N LEU A 54 -13.94 -10.48 3.20
CA LEU A 54 -13.53 -11.29 4.35
C LEU A 54 -13.74 -12.79 4.12
N ALA A 55 -14.84 -13.18 3.46
CA ALA A 55 -15.16 -14.58 3.19
C ALA A 55 -14.31 -15.20 2.06
N HIS A 56 -13.77 -14.40 1.14
CA HIS A 56 -12.99 -14.88 0.00
C HIS A 56 -11.59 -14.23 -0.08
N PRO A 57 -10.69 -14.55 0.87
CA PRO A 57 -9.31 -14.07 0.83
C PRO A 57 -8.65 -14.41 -0.52
N GLY A 58 -7.97 -13.44 -1.13
CA GLY A 58 -7.28 -13.62 -2.41
C GLY A 58 -8.15 -13.43 -3.66
N SER A 59 -9.46 -13.25 -3.52
CA SER A 59 -10.32 -12.83 -4.63
C SER A 59 -10.31 -11.30 -4.79
N HIS A 60 -10.54 -10.82 -6.02
CA HIS A 60 -10.74 -9.41 -6.27
C HIS A 60 -12.03 -8.95 -5.57
N SER A 61 -11.91 -7.95 -4.70
CA SER A 61 -13.01 -7.35 -3.95
C SER A 61 -13.04 -5.85 -4.13
N LYS A 62 -14.22 -5.25 -3.99
CA LYS A 62 -14.40 -3.80 -4.14
C LYS A 62 -13.81 -3.04 -2.96
N CYS A 63 -13.56 -1.74 -3.18
CA CYS A 63 -13.16 -0.85 -2.10
C CYS A 63 -14.33 -0.65 -1.13
N VAL A 64 -14.03 -0.77 0.16
CA VAL A 64 -14.91 -0.34 1.24
C VAL A 64 -14.19 0.78 1.95
N ALA A 65 -14.68 2.01 1.85
CA ALA A 65 -13.96 3.20 2.28
C ALA A 65 -14.79 4.10 3.20
N LEU A 66 -14.15 4.68 4.21
CA LEU A 66 -14.75 5.62 5.15
C LEU A 66 -14.33 7.06 4.84
N PRO A 67 -15.16 8.07 5.16
CA PRO A 67 -14.76 9.47 5.09
C PRO A 67 -13.54 9.73 5.98
N LYS A 68 -12.55 10.47 5.45
CA LYS A 68 -11.36 10.90 6.17
C LYS A 68 -11.72 12.06 7.12
N SER A 69 -11.31 11.95 8.38
CA SER A 69 -11.25 13.09 9.29
C SER A 69 -10.18 14.08 8.84
N GLN A 70 -10.24 15.33 9.32
CA GLN A 70 -9.22 16.35 9.03
C GLN A 70 -7.80 15.92 9.44
N ASP A 71 -7.67 15.14 10.52
CA ASP A 71 -6.41 14.58 10.99
C ASP A 71 -6.13 13.16 10.45
N GLY A 72 -7.00 12.63 9.58
CA GLY A 72 -6.91 11.27 9.03
C GLY A 72 -7.15 10.15 10.05
N ARG A 73 -7.44 10.45 11.32
CA ARG A 73 -7.59 9.45 12.39
C ARG A 73 -9.07 9.18 12.67
N LEU A 74 -9.33 7.93 13.05
CA LEU A 74 -10.60 7.46 13.56
C LEU A 74 -10.52 7.33 15.08
N GLN A 75 -11.47 7.96 15.78
CA GLN A 75 -11.67 7.73 17.20
C GLN A 75 -12.67 6.59 17.41
N VAL A 76 -12.26 5.56 18.14
CA VAL A 76 -13.11 4.46 18.58
C VAL A 76 -13.04 4.42 20.11
N SER A 77 -14.17 4.70 20.77
CA SER A 77 -14.24 4.86 22.23
C SER A 77 -13.22 5.93 22.72
N HIS A 78 -12.19 5.51 23.46
CA HIS A 78 -11.16 6.40 24.02
C HIS A 78 -9.81 6.32 23.28
N ARG A 79 -9.72 5.57 22.17
CA ARG A 79 -8.47 5.41 21.40
C ARG A 79 -8.60 6.07 20.04
N LYS A 80 -7.50 6.66 19.55
CA LYS A 80 -7.39 7.23 18.20
C LYS A 80 -6.38 6.42 17.41
N GLY A 81 -6.71 6.10 16.17
CA GLY A 81 -5.81 5.37 15.28
C GLY A 81 -6.20 5.58 13.81
N LEU A 82 -5.34 5.15 12.89
CA LEU A 82 -5.63 5.23 11.47
C LEU A 82 -6.63 4.13 11.10
N PRO A 83 -7.71 4.43 10.35
CA PRO A 83 -8.80 3.49 10.13
C PRO A 83 -8.34 2.20 9.44
N HIS A 84 -7.55 2.30 8.37
CA HIS A 84 -7.01 1.13 7.66
C HIS A 84 -6.13 0.24 8.57
N VAL A 85 -5.29 0.82 9.44
CA VAL A 85 -4.48 0.07 10.42
C VAL A 85 -5.36 -0.66 11.43
N ILE A 86 -6.36 0.01 12.00
CA ILE A 86 -7.28 -0.58 12.99
C ILE A 86 -7.93 -1.84 12.40
N TYR A 87 -8.50 -1.72 11.20
CA TYR A 87 -9.24 -2.83 10.58
C TYR A 87 -8.34 -3.94 10.02
N CYS A 88 -7.15 -3.61 9.51
CA CYS A 88 -6.15 -4.63 9.16
C CYS A 88 -5.67 -5.41 10.38
N ARG A 89 -5.52 -4.75 11.53
CA ARG A 89 -5.15 -5.41 12.79
C ARG A 89 -6.22 -6.39 13.26
N VAL A 90 -7.49 -5.99 13.17
CA VAL A 90 -8.62 -6.83 13.58
C VAL A 90 -8.72 -8.12 12.75
N TRP A 91 -8.58 -8.05 11.41
CA TRP A 91 -8.90 -9.17 10.53
C TRP A 91 -7.71 -9.92 9.92
N ARG A 92 -6.48 -9.39 9.98
CA ARG A 92 -5.32 -10.02 9.32
C ARG A 92 -4.08 -10.12 10.20
N TRP A 93 -3.67 -9.02 10.82
CA TRP A 93 -2.36 -8.93 11.48
C TRP A 93 -2.47 -8.32 12.88
N PRO A 94 -2.79 -9.12 13.91
CA PRO A 94 -2.97 -8.61 15.27
C PRO A 94 -1.71 -7.92 15.83
N ASP A 95 -0.54 -8.33 15.35
CA ASP A 95 0.77 -7.81 15.72
C ASP A 95 1.22 -6.58 14.91
N LEU A 96 0.39 -6.08 13.98
CA LEU A 96 0.70 -4.90 13.17
C LEU A 96 0.92 -3.67 14.05
N GLN A 97 2.10 -3.04 14.01
CA GLN A 97 2.45 -1.93 14.89
C GLN A 97 2.11 -0.58 14.28
N SER A 98 2.46 -0.37 13.01
CA SER A 98 2.36 0.94 12.34
C SER A 98 1.84 0.85 10.91
N HIS A 99 1.32 1.97 10.39
CA HIS A 99 0.93 2.13 8.98
C HIS A 99 2.09 1.94 8.00
N GLN A 100 3.33 2.14 8.43
CA GLN A 100 4.53 1.94 7.59
C GLN A 100 4.73 0.48 7.17
N GLU A 101 4.16 -0.47 7.92
CA GLU A 101 4.17 -1.88 7.57
C GLU A 101 3.11 -2.22 6.52
N LEU A 102 2.29 -1.28 6.06
CA LEU A 102 1.25 -1.51 5.07
C LEU A 102 1.52 -0.75 3.78
N ARG A 103 1.42 -1.46 2.66
CA ARG A 103 1.43 -0.88 1.31
C ARG A 103 0.09 -1.15 0.62
N PRO A 104 -0.59 -0.16 0.02
CA PRO A 104 -1.79 -0.41 -0.76
C PRO A 104 -1.49 -1.16 -2.05
N ILE A 105 -2.42 -2.01 -2.49
CA ILE A 105 -2.36 -2.64 -3.82
C ILE A 105 -2.80 -1.65 -4.92
N PRO A 106 -2.34 -1.79 -6.17
CA PRO A 106 -2.68 -0.88 -7.28
C PRO A 106 -4.18 -0.78 -7.58
N GLU A 107 -4.95 -1.83 -7.29
CA GLU A 107 -6.39 -1.90 -7.54
C GLU A 107 -7.22 -1.11 -6.50
N CYS A 108 -6.58 -0.64 -5.43
CA CYS A 108 -7.26 0.16 -4.41
C CYS A 108 -7.50 1.58 -4.95
N LEU A 109 -8.77 1.97 -5.06
CA LEU A 109 -9.17 3.31 -5.52
C LEU A 109 -9.06 4.40 -4.44
N TYR A 110 -9.06 3.99 -3.17
CA TYR A 110 -9.02 4.91 -2.02
C TYR A 110 -7.90 4.56 -1.04
N PRO A 111 -6.64 4.43 -1.49
CA PRO A 111 -5.55 4.01 -0.61
C PRO A 111 -5.29 5.05 0.48
N HIS A 112 -4.78 4.59 1.61
CA HIS A 112 -4.22 5.50 2.60
C HIS A 112 -2.84 5.95 2.12
N ASP A 113 -2.77 7.19 1.63
CA ASP A 113 -1.54 7.81 1.16
C ASP A 113 -1.58 9.29 1.56
N HIS A 114 -0.42 9.81 1.98
CA HIS A 114 -0.20 11.20 2.35
C HIS A 114 -0.48 12.17 1.19
N ASN A 115 -0.25 11.72 -0.05
CA ASN A 115 -0.50 12.52 -1.26
C ASN A 115 -1.92 12.35 -1.82
N ASN A 116 -2.68 11.39 -1.30
CA ASN A 116 -4.02 11.10 -1.78
C ASN A 116 -5.04 12.13 -1.27
N LYS A 117 -5.50 12.99 -2.20
CA LYS A 117 -6.49 14.05 -1.98
C LYS A 117 -7.94 13.53 -1.90
N THR A 118 -8.17 12.24 -2.12
CA THR A 118 -9.54 11.70 -1.99
C THR A 118 -10.05 11.91 -0.56
N PRO A 119 -11.35 12.22 -0.40
CA PRO A 119 -11.95 12.43 0.92
C PRO A 119 -12.27 11.10 1.64
N TYR A 120 -11.89 9.96 1.06
CA TYR A 120 -12.18 8.63 1.58
C TYR A 120 -10.90 7.84 1.80
N VAL A 121 -10.95 6.85 2.71
CA VAL A 121 -9.87 5.91 2.98
C VAL A 121 -10.42 4.49 3.02
N CYS A 122 -9.86 3.62 2.19
CA CYS A 122 -10.22 2.21 2.14
C CYS A 122 -9.85 1.53 3.46
N ILE A 123 -10.73 0.64 3.92
CA ILE A 123 -10.54 -0.17 5.12
C ILE A 123 -10.61 -1.66 4.82
N ASN A 124 -10.81 -2.04 3.54
CA ASN A 124 -10.75 -3.43 3.12
C ASN A 124 -9.33 -3.97 3.38
N PRO A 125 -9.15 -4.94 4.29
CA PRO A 125 -7.83 -5.37 4.70
C PRO A 125 -7.08 -6.09 3.58
N TYR A 126 -7.75 -6.61 2.55
CA TYR A 126 -7.14 -7.24 1.38
C TYR A 126 -6.69 -6.24 0.31
N HIS A 127 -6.97 -4.95 0.48
CA HIS A 127 -6.43 -3.88 -0.35
C HIS A 127 -5.08 -3.35 0.15
N TYR A 128 -4.55 -3.99 1.20
CA TYR A 128 -3.24 -3.70 1.77
C TYR A 128 -2.40 -4.97 1.79
N GLN A 129 -1.11 -4.81 1.51
CA GLN A 129 -0.09 -5.83 1.67
C GLN A 129 0.80 -5.44 2.85
N ARG A 130 1.12 -6.42 3.70
CA ARG A 130 2.08 -6.21 4.77
C ARG A 130 3.49 -6.24 4.21
N LEU A 131 4.31 -5.29 4.63
CA LEU A 131 5.74 -5.24 4.38
C LEU A 131 6.45 -5.94 5.52
N ASP A 132 7.36 -6.86 5.19
CA ASP A 132 8.20 -7.47 6.19
C ASP A 132 9.15 -6.42 6.77
N PRO A 133 9.31 -6.32 8.11
CA PRO A 133 10.25 -5.38 8.73
C PRO A 133 11.68 -5.54 8.22
N THR A 134 12.06 -6.74 7.78
CA THR A 134 13.36 -7.03 7.15
C THR A 134 13.56 -6.33 5.81
N ARG A 135 12.48 -5.94 5.12
CA ARG A 135 12.50 -5.11 3.91
C ARG A 135 12.42 -3.61 4.20
N VAL A 136 11.89 -3.23 5.36
CA VAL A 136 11.76 -1.82 5.79
C VAL A 136 13.03 -1.33 6.52
N GLY A 137 13.89 -2.25 6.96
CA GLY A 137 15.14 -1.99 7.68
C GLY A 137 16.37 -1.67 6.82
N CYS A 138 16.26 -1.56 5.50
CA CYS A 138 17.34 -1.02 4.65
C CYS A 138 17.01 0.43 4.26
N PRO A 139 17.65 1.45 4.88
CA PRO A 139 17.46 2.86 4.52
C PRO A 139 17.79 3.20 3.07
N LEU A 140 18.45 2.29 2.35
CA LEU A 140 18.92 2.49 0.98
C LEU A 140 17.93 2.07 -0.11
N GLN A 141 16.87 1.31 0.19
CA GLN A 141 15.93 0.82 -0.85
C GLN A 141 14.73 1.73 -1.09
N LEU A 142 14.23 2.43 -0.05
CA LEU A 142 13.04 3.29 -0.16
C LEU A 142 13.30 4.58 -0.93
N PHE A 143 14.54 5.07 -0.92
CA PHE A 143 14.94 6.15 -1.84
C PHE A 143 15.23 5.59 -3.24
N ALA A 144 15.74 4.37 -3.40
CA ALA A 144 16.12 3.88 -4.71
C ALA A 144 14.94 3.78 -5.68
N THR A 145 13.77 3.25 -5.29
CA THR A 145 12.68 3.03 -6.28
C THR A 145 11.91 4.31 -6.66
N ASP A 146 11.68 5.20 -5.71
CA ASP A 146 10.92 6.43 -5.95
C ASP A 146 11.81 7.54 -6.52
N PHE A 147 13.09 7.58 -6.12
CA PHE A 147 14.07 8.51 -6.68
C PHE A 147 14.58 8.04 -8.05
N PHE A 148 14.74 6.73 -8.32
CA PHE A 148 15.02 6.28 -9.69
C PHE A 148 13.85 6.56 -10.63
N SER A 149 12.60 6.31 -10.23
CA SER A 149 11.46 6.56 -11.13
C SER A 149 11.31 8.06 -11.44
N CYS A 150 11.45 8.92 -10.43
CA CYS A 150 11.39 10.38 -10.60
C CYS A 150 12.63 10.96 -11.33
N TRP A 151 13.82 10.42 -11.07
CA TRP A 151 15.05 10.83 -11.76
C TRP A 151 15.07 10.34 -13.21
N PHE A 152 14.51 9.16 -13.52
CA PHE A 152 14.40 8.67 -14.89
C PHE A 152 13.43 9.52 -15.70
N GLU A 153 12.25 9.88 -15.17
CA GLU A 153 11.31 10.77 -15.88
C GLU A 153 11.84 12.20 -16.02
N THR A 154 12.46 12.77 -15.00
CA THR A 154 13.03 14.13 -15.08
C THR A 154 14.26 14.20 -15.98
N SER A 155 15.11 13.17 -16.01
CA SER A 155 16.29 13.13 -16.90
C SER A 155 15.92 12.92 -18.36
N PHE A 156 14.91 12.10 -18.66
CA PHE A 156 14.45 11.87 -20.02
C PHE A 156 13.80 13.13 -20.63
N ILE A 157 13.05 13.89 -19.82
CA ILE A 157 12.44 15.15 -20.26
C ILE A 157 13.49 16.26 -20.39
N PHE A 158 14.44 16.36 -19.47
CA PHE A 158 15.50 17.38 -19.52
C PHE A 158 16.48 17.17 -20.69
N PHE A 159 16.84 15.92 -21.00
CA PHE A 159 17.69 15.62 -22.18
C PHE A 159 16.97 15.77 -23.51
N SER A 160 15.64 15.61 -23.55
CA SER A 160 14.83 15.85 -24.75
C SER A 160 14.70 17.34 -25.09
N LEU A 161 14.93 18.24 -24.12
CA LEU A 161 14.81 19.70 -24.30
C LEU A 161 16.14 20.42 -24.57
N ILE A 162 17.30 19.80 -24.28
CA ILE A 162 18.58 20.52 -24.30
C ILE A 162 19.41 20.35 -25.58
N SER A 163 19.25 19.32 -26.42
CA SER A 163 20.03 19.26 -27.67
C SER A 163 19.47 18.29 -28.72
N PRO A 164 19.12 18.75 -29.94
CA PRO A 164 18.68 17.88 -31.04
C PRO A 164 19.77 16.99 -31.68
N SER A 165 21.03 17.09 -31.25
CA SER A 165 22.20 16.67 -32.06
C SER A 165 22.89 15.35 -31.65
N TRP A 166 22.41 14.62 -30.64
CA TRP A 166 23.14 13.47 -30.06
C TRP A 166 22.42 12.12 -30.19
N LYS A 167 21.32 12.04 -30.96
CA LYS A 167 20.49 10.83 -31.05
C LYS A 167 21.16 9.67 -31.80
N ASP A 168 22.23 9.94 -32.56
CA ASP A 168 22.85 8.95 -33.44
C ASP A 168 24.26 8.53 -32.99
N ASP A 169 24.69 8.90 -31.79
CA ASP A 169 26.04 8.59 -31.31
C ASP A 169 26.07 7.28 -30.48
N PRO A 170 26.66 6.18 -30.99
CA PRO A 170 26.66 4.86 -30.32
C PRO A 170 27.41 4.85 -28.98
N PHE A 171 28.20 5.89 -28.68
CA PHE A 171 28.89 6.03 -27.40
C PHE A 171 27.97 6.47 -26.25
N TYR A 172 26.87 7.18 -26.54
CA TYR A 172 25.97 7.73 -25.53
C TYR A 172 25.22 6.63 -24.77
N PHE A 173 24.76 5.61 -25.49
CA PHE A 173 24.06 4.46 -24.90
C PHE A 173 24.99 3.63 -24.00
N SER A 174 26.26 3.50 -24.40
CA SER A 174 27.28 2.75 -23.66
C SER A 174 27.60 3.42 -22.32
N VAL A 175 27.76 4.74 -22.28
CA VAL A 175 28.04 5.49 -21.04
C VAL A 175 26.85 5.43 -20.07
N TYR A 176 25.62 5.50 -20.60
CA TYR A 176 24.41 5.38 -19.77
C TYR A 176 24.23 3.96 -19.20
N CYS A 177 24.42 2.92 -20.01
CA CYS A 177 24.39 1.53 -19.55
C CYS A 177 25.51 1.24 -18.53
N TRP A 178 26.70 1.83 -18.71
CA TRP A 178 27.82 1.66 -17.81
C TRP A 178 27.57 2.34 -16.46
N LEU A 179 27.09 3.59 -16.46
CA LEU A 179 26.64 4.28 -15.24
C LEU A 179 25.51 3.53 -14.53
N PHE A 180 24.56 2.96 -15.28
CA PHE A 180 23.47 2.16 -14.72
C PHE A 180 23.98 0.86 -14.07
N THR A 181 24.98 0.21 -14.68
CA THR A 181 25.62 -1.01 -14.14
C THR A 181 26.44 -0.72 -12.88
N VAL A 182 27.14 0.41 -12.85
CA VAL A 182 27.92 0.86 -11.67
C VAL A 182 27.01 1.26 -10.51
N MET A 183 25.86 1.88 -10.79
CA MET A 183 24.88 2.26 -9.77
C MET A 183 24.09 1.07 -9.20
N LEU A 184 23.98 -0.05 -9.93
CA LEU A 184 23.25 -1.24 -9.50
C LEU A 184 24.07 -2.22 -8.63
N GLY A 185 25.32 -1.91 -8.28
CA GLY A 185 26.04 -2.57 -7.19
C GLY A 185 26.04 -4.11 -7.25
N THR A 186 27.00 -4.66 -7.99
CA THR A 186 27.26 -6.09 -8.20
C THR A 186 27.20 -6.94 -6.91
N ASN A 187 26.25 -7.87 -6.83
CA ASN A 187 26.43 -9.08 -6.02
C ASN A 187 27.41 -10.01 -6.77
N GLY A 188 28.71 -9.87 -6.48
CA GLY A 188 29.66 -10.99 -6.49
C GLY A 188 30.03 -11.69 -7.81
N TYR A 189 29.88 -11.08 -8.98
CA TYR A 189 30.41 -11.64 -10.23
C TYR A 189 31.61 -10.82 -10.73
N ASP A 190 32.76 -11.49 -10.88
CA ASP A 190 34.01 -10.89 -11.34
C ASP A 190 33.97 -10.74 -12.86
N ILE A 191 33.59 -9.54 -13.34
CA ILE A 191 33.49 -9.24 -14.77
C ILE A 191 34.85 -8.70 -15.23
N THR A 192 35.69 -9.57 -15.79
CA THR A 192 36.93 -9.15 -16.44
C THR A 192 36.64 -8.66 -17.86
N VAL A 193 36.75 -7.34 -18.07
CA VAL A 193 36.59 -6.70 -19.38
C VAL A 193 37.87 -6.91 -20.19
N LYS A 194 37.87 -7.83 -21.16
CA LYS A 194 38.90 -7.90 -22.20
C LYS A 194 38.32 -7.43 -23.53
N HIS A 195 38.50 -6.14 -23.78
CA HIS A 195 38.25 -5.43 -25.05
C HIS A 195 36.77 -5.36 -25.50
N PRO A 196 36.38 -4.26 -26.16
CA PRO A 196 34.99 -3.99 -26.43
C PRO A 196 34.55 -4.88 -27.60
N ILE A 197 33.45 -5.61 -27.45
CA ILE A 197 32.38 -5.75 -28.47
C ILE A 197 31.49 -6.98 -28.20
N ILE A 198 31.84 -7.98 -27.39
CA ILE A 198 30.93 -9.13 -27.17
C ILE A 198 30.90 -9.55 -25.69
N ILE A 199 29.73 -9.41 -25.06
CA ILE A 199 29.42 -10.01 -23.75
C ILE A 199 28.71 -11.34 -24.06
N GLN A 200 29.35 -12.47 -23.74
CA GLN A 200 28.66 -13.77 -23.68
C GLN A 200 28.51 -14.21 -22.22
N PHE A 201 27.33 -14.75 -21.92
CA PHE A 201 26.98 -15.28 -20.61
C PHE A 201 27.36 -16.77 -20.54
N THR A 202 28.09 -17.15 -19.49
CA THR A 202 28.23 -18.55 -19.04
C THR A 202 27.89 -18.62 -17.56
#